data_AF-A0A5A9GKB9-F1
#
_entry.id   AF-A0A5A9GKB9-F1
#
_cell.length_a   1.000
_cell.length_b   1.000
_cell.length_c   1.000
_cell.angle_alpha   90.00
_cell.angle_beta   90.00
_cell.angle_gamma   90.00
#
_symmetry.space_group_name_H-M   'P 1'
#
loop_
_entity.id
_entity.type
_entity.pdbx_description
1 polymer ?
#
loop_
_entity_poly.entity_id
_entity_poly.type
_entity_poly.pdbx_seq_one_letter_code
_entity_poly.pdbx_strand_id
1 'polypeptide(L)'
;MPKSWILALAAVSILLAAACTPDVPLPPPPAEARLLTESGAHEQRLDDVTRELRDALEARFDRIEVKAYRLPPGTAWPDVTAHYRDALAGWDAEPALPERIRAGHARAWKRYGALVAIALIDTPVAGQRRDYTMLVVATKSQGA
;
A
#
# COMPACT_ATOMS: atom_id res chain seq x y z
N MET A 1 -3.77 4.76 -71.31
CA MET A 1 -4.75 5.04 -70.23
C MET A 1 -5.77 3.90 -70.22
N PRO A 2 -6.30 3.37 -69.09
CA PRO A 2 -5.86 3.27 -67.68
C PRO A 2 -5.49 1.79 -67.32
N LYS A 3 -4.51 1.49 -66.45
CA LYS A 3 -4.44 1.56 -64.97
C LYS A 3 -5.21 0.46 -64.22
N SER A 4 -4.40 -0.35 -63.51
CA SER A 4 -4.60 -0.75 -62.11
C SER A 4 -5.51 -1.94 -61.81
N TRP A 5 -4.91 -3.12 -61.58
CA TRP A 5 -5.43 -4.08 -60.62
C TRP A 5 -4.39 -4.25 -59.51
N ILE A 6 -4.60 -3.51 -58.42
CA ILE A 6 -3.78 -3.51 -57.22
C ILE A 6 -4.16 -4.75 -56.40
N LEU A 7 -3.15 -5.57 -56.11
CA LEU A 7 -3.13 -6.54 -55.02
C LEU A 7 -3.38 -5.80 -53.70
N ALA A 8 -4.51 -6.05 -53.04
CA ALA A 8 -4.75 -5.59 -51.68
C ALA A 8 -4.59 -6.77 -50.71
N LEU A 9 -3.34 -7.08 -50.38
CA LEU A 9 -2.95 -7.81 -49.18
C LEU A 9 -2.98 -6.82 -48.01
N ALA A 10 -3.92 -6.96 -47.08
CA ALA A 10 -3.85 -6.27 -45.79
C ALA A 10 -4.63 -7.05 -44.72
N ALA A 11 -4.14 -8.23 -44.38
CA ALA A 11 -4.49 -8.87 -43.11
C ALA A 11 -3.65 -8.21 -42.00
N VAL A 12 -4.12 -7.08 -41.48
CA VAL A 12 -3.55 -6.51 -40.26
C VAL A 12 -4.16 -7.28 -39.09
N SER A 13 -3.44 -8.33 -38.67
CA SER A 13 -3.71 -9.02 -37.42
C SER A 13 -3.48 -8.05 -36.26
N ILE A 14 -4.56 -7.46 -35.75
CA ILE A 14 -4.55 -6.74 -34.49
C ILE A 14 -4.34 -7.79 -33.40
N LEU A 15 -3.08 -8.00 -33.01
CA LEU A 15 -2.72 -8.66 -31.76
C LEU A 15 -3.19 -7.75 -30.63
N LEU A 16 -4.43 -7.98 -30.18
CA LEU A 16 -4.89 -7.56 -28.86
C LEU A 16 -4.03 -8.29 -27.83
N ALA A 17 -2.86 -7.73 -27.53
CA ALA A 17 -2.16 -8.03 -26.30
C ALA A 17 -3.06 -7.50 -25.18
N ALA A 18 -3.95 -8.37 -24.69
CA ALA A 18 -4.50 -8.20 -23.37
C ALA A 18 -3.29 -8.09 -22.44
N ALA A 19 -3.04 -6.87 -21.95
CA ALA A 19 -2.05 -6.66 -20.92
C ALA A 19 -2.55 -7.41 -19.68
N CYS A 20 -2.18 -8.68 -19.56
CA CYS A 20 -2.28 -9.41 -18.32
C CYS A 20 -1.35 -8.68 -17.35
N THR A 21 -1.90 -7.73 -16.61
CA THR A 21 -1.19 -7.16 -15.49
C THR A 21 -1.07 -8.27 -14.44
N PRO A 22 0.15 -8.60 -14.01
CA PRO A 22 0.36 -9.67 -13.05
C PRO A 22 -0.30 -9.28 -11.72
N ASP A 23 -1.12 -10.16 -11.18
CA ASP A 23 -1.60 -10.04 -9.80
C ASP A 23 -0.38 -10.18 -8.87
N VAL A 24 -0.11 -9.15 -8.08
CA VAL A 24 1.07 -9.09 -7.22
C VAL A 24 0.63 -9.39 -5.79
N PRO A 25 1.08 -10.52 -5.19
CA PRO A 25 0.70 -10.85 -3.83
C PRO A 25 1.20 -9.80 -2.85
N LEU A 26 0.31 -9.35 -1.97
CA LEU A 26 0.63 -8.39 -0.92
C LEU A 26 1.38 -9.10 0.22
N PRO A 27 2.44 -8.50 0.78
CA PRO A 27 3.19 -9.10 1.87
C PRO A 27 2.32 -9.18 3.14
N PRO A 28 2.44 -10.26 3.93
CA PRO A 28 1.79 -10.32 5.23
C PRO A 28 2.40 -9.31 6.21
N PRO A 29 1.66 -8.93 7.27
CA PRO A 29 2.24 -8.16 8.36
C PRO A 29 3.33 -8.97 9.11
N PRO A 30 4.14 -8.32 9.97
CA PRO A 30 5.08 -9.01 10.85
C PRO A 30 4.42 -10.14 11.65
N ALA A 31 5.15 -11.21 11.97
CA ALA A 31 4.57 -12.43 12.56
C ALA A 31 3.88 -12.19 13.91
N GLU A 32 4.35 -11.20 14.66
CA GLU A 32 3.84 -10.81 15.98
C GLU A 32 2.62 -9.91 15.88
N ALA A 33 2.27 -9.44 14.67
CA ALA A 33 1.17 -8.53 14.43
C ALA A 33 -0.19 -9.23 14.59
N ARG A 34 -1.05 -8.65 15.43
CA ARG A 34 -2.43 -9.13 15.62
C ARG A 34 -3.40 -8.13 15.03
N LEU A 35 -4.29 -8.59 14.16
CA LEU A 35 -5.29 -7.73 13.55
C LEU A 35 -6.15 -7.07 14.63
N LEU A 36 -6.30 -5.76 14.54
CA LEU A 36 -7.14 -4.98 15.43
C LEU A 36 -8.58 -5.08 14.90
N THR A 37 -9.30 -6.11 15.36
CA THR A 37 -10.68 -6.42 14.93
C THR A 37 -11.76 -5.73 15.77
N GLU A 38 -11.41 -5.33 16.98
CA GLU A 38 -12.34 -4.69 17.90
C GLU A 38 -12.33 -3.17 17.66
N SER A 39 -13.50 -2.63 17.32
CA SER A 39 -13.82 -1.20 17.33
C SER A 39 -13.84 -0.63 18.76
N GLY A 40 -12.84 -0.96 19.58
CA GLY A 40 -12.64 -0.33 20.87
C GLY A 40 -12.31 1.14 20.62
N ALA A 41 -13.31 2.01 20.85
CA ALA A 41 -13.27 3.47 20.76
C ALA A 41 -12.21 3.99 19.79
N HIS A 42 -12.57 4.13 18.51
CA HIS A 42 -11.75 4.71 17.45
C HIS A 42 -10.75 5.71 18.01
N GLU A 43 -9.50 5.26 18.14
CA GLU A 43 -8.47 6.13 18.66
C GLU A 43 -8.32 7.21 17.61
N GLN A 44 -8.63 8.46 17.98
CA GLN A 44 -8.59 9.58 17.04
C GLN A 44 -7.27 9.62 16.24
N ARG A 45 -6.18 9.16 16.85
CA ARG A 45 -4.88 8.99 16.21
C ARG A 45 -4.84 7.93 15.10
N LEU A 46 -5.51 6.77 15.29
CA LEU A 46 -5.65 5.75 14.24
C LEU A 46 -6.49 6.29 13.07
N ASP A 47 -7.57 7.02 13.36
CA ASP A 47 -8.41 7.65 12.34
C ASP A 47 -7.66 8.75 11.58
N ASP A 48 -6.88 9.56 12.30
CA ASP A 48 -6.01 10.59 11.73
C ASP A 48 -4.98 9.96 10.78
N VAL A 49 -4.26 8.92 11.22
CA VAL A 49 -3.29 8.21 10.36
C VAL A 49 -3.96 7.55 9.16
N THR A 50 -5.12 6.91 9.36
CA THR A 50 -5.86 6.27 8.27
C THR A 50 -6.27 7.30 7.22
N ARG A 51 -6.76 8.47 7.65
CA ARG A 51 -7.11 9.57 6.77
C ARG A 51 -5.91 10.17 6.07
N GLU A 52 -4.80 10.41 6.78
CA GLU A 52 -3.56 10.91 6.17
C GLU A 52 -3.02 9.96 5.08
N LEU A 53 -3.08 8.64 5.32
CA LEU A 53 -2.73 7.64 4.31
C LEU A 53 -3.65 7.71 3.08
N ARG A 54 -4.97 7.84 3.30
CA ARG A 54 -5.95 7.96 2.20
C ARG A 54 -5.73 9.24 1.41
N ASP A 55 -5.63 10.39 2.07
CA ASP A 55 -5.45 11.69 1.44
C ASP A 55 -4.17 11.74 0.59
N ALA A 56 -3.09 11.10 1.05
CA ALA A 56 -1.83 11.03 0.32
C ALA A 56 -1.86 10.08 -0.91
N LEU A 57 -2.64 8.98 -0.84
CA LEU A 57 -2.49 7.85 -1.76
C LEU A 57 -3.69 7.65 -2.69
N GLU A 58 -4.92 7.91 -2.25
CA GLU A 58 -6.13 7.62 -3.04
C GLU A 58 -6.20 8.46 -4.32
N ALA A 59 -5.62 9.66 -4.34
CA ALA A 59 -5.53 10.47 -5.55
C ALA A 59 -4.74 9.79 -6.70
N ARG A 60 -3.88 8.81 -6.38
CA ARG A 60 -3.01 8.11 -7.35
C ARG A 60 -3.33 6.63 -7.49
N PHE A 61 -3.94 6.04 -6.47
CA PHE A 61 -4.18 4.62 -6.37
C PHE A 61 -5.67 4.28 -6.16
N ASP A 62 -6.59 5.23 -6.28
CA ASP A 62 -8.03 4.98 -6.09
C ASP A 62 -8.30 4.35 -4.71
N ARG A 63 -9.27 3.42 -4.64
CA ARG A 63 -9.69 2.77 -3.39
C ARG A 63 -8.58 1.90 -2.80
N ILE A 64 -8.04 2.33 -1.65
CA ILE A 64 -7.12 1.54 -0.84
C ILE A 64 -7.87 0.84 0.31
N GLU A 65 -7.51 -0.42 0.57
CA GLU A 65 -7.90 -1.15 1.77
C GLU A 65 -6.96 -0.76 2.91
N VAL A 66 -7.47 -0.59 4.13
CA VAL A 66 -6.66 -0.24 5.31
C VAL A 66 -6.95 -1.22 6.43
N LYS A 67 -5.90 -1.80 7.01
CA LYS A 67 -5.95 -2.68 8.18
C LYS A 67 -5.03 -2.14 9.27
N ALA A 68 -5.46 -2.28 10.52
CA ALA A 68 -4.66 -1.92 11.68
C ALA A 68 -4.29 -3.16 12.47
N TYR A 69 -3.08 -3.17 13.03
CA TYR A 69 -2.52 -4.29 13.78
C TYR A 69 -1.93 -3.80 15.09
N ARG A 70 -2.07 -4.61 16.15
CA ARG A 70 -1.33 -4.47 17.39
C ARG A 70 0.01 -5.18 17.23
N LEU A 71 1.09 -4.50 17.61
CA LEU A 71 2.44 -5.03 17.71
C LEU A 71 2.88 -5.04 19.18
N PRO A 72 3.87 -5.89 19.53
CA PRO A 72 4.50 -5.84 20.85
C PRO A 72 4.94 -4.41 21.21
N PRO A 73 4.80 -4.00 22.48
CA PRO A 73 5.26 -2.70 22.93
C PRO A 73 6.77 -2.58 22.70
N GLY A 74 7.23 -1.40 22.26
CA GLY A 74 8.64 -1.15 21.96
C GLY A 74 9.10 -1.63 20.58
N THR A 75 8.18 -2.16 19.74
CA THR A 75 8.50 -2.42 18.32
C THR A 75 8.93 -1.11 17.65
N ALA A 76 10.14 -1.08 17.09
CA ALA A 76 10.73 0.12 16.52
C ALA A 76 10.46 0.22 15.01
N TRP A 77 10.37 1.46 14.51
CA TRP A 77 10.20 1.73 13.08
C TRP A 77 11.21 1.03 12.16
N PRO A 78 12.53 0.98 12.48
CA PRO A 78 13.50 0.29 11.64
C PRO A 78 13.19 -1.19 11.43
N ASP A 79 12.70 -1.89 12.45
CA ASP A 79 12.40 -3.33 12.39
C ASP A 79 11.22 -3.60 11.46
N VAL A 80 10.14 -2.81 11.62
CA VAL A 80 8.96 -2.89 10.76
C VAL A 80 9.33 -2.55 9.32
N THR A 81 10.13 -1.50 9.11
CA THR A 81 10.53 -1.08 7.76
C THR A 81 11.45 -2.10 7.10
N ALA A 82 12.34 -2.76 7.87
CA ALA A 82 13.19 -3.82 7.36
C ALA A 82 12.36 -5.02 6.87
N HIS A 83 11.38 -5.46 7.67
CA HIS A 83 10.43 -6.51 7.26
C HIS A 83 9.78 -6.22 5.91
N TYR A 84 9.19 -5.04 5.75
CA TYR A 84 8.50 -4.68 4.50
C TYR A 84 9.46 -4.43 3.35
N ARG A 85 10.65 -3.85 3.59
CA ARG A 85 11.66 -3.67 2.54
C ARG A 85 12.11 -5.00 1.97
N ASP A 86 12.35 -5.99 2.83
CA ASP A 86 12.82 -7.30 2.42
C ASP A 86 11.70 -8.07 1.71
N ALA A 87 10.45 -7.97 2.20
CA ALA A 87 9.28 -8.58 1.55
C ALA A 87 8.89 -7.91 0.21
N LEU A 88 9.22 -6.63 0.04
CA LEU A 88 8.94 -5.83 -1.16
C LEU A 88 10.20 -5.59 -2.00
N ALA A 89 11.17 -6.50 -1.94
CA ALA A 89 12.38 -6.41 -2.74
C ALA A 89 12.04 -6.22 -4.24
N GLY A 90 12.59 -5.17 -4.85
CA GLY A 90 12.33 -4.80 -6.24
C GLY A 90 11.05 -4.01 -6.48
N TRP A 91 10.34 -3.56 -5.44
CA TRP A 91 9.31 -2.53 -5.54
C TRP A 91 9.94 -1.14 -5.43
N ASP A 92 9.34 -0.16 -6.11
CA ASP A 92 9.79 1.22 -6.05
C ASP A 92 9.23 1.92 -4.82
N ALA A 93 9.99 2.83 -4.22
CA ALA A 93 9.46 3.72 -3.20
C ALA A 93 8.37 4.63 -3.79
N GLU A 94 7.27 4.83 -3.07
CA GLU A 94 6.22 5.77 -3.46
C GLU A 94 6.40 7.11 -2.72
N PRO A 95 6.78 8.19 -3.43
CA PRO A 95 7.11 9.47 -2.81
C PRO A 95 5.91 10.29 -2.34
N ALA A 96 4.67 9.90 -2.68
CA ALA A 96 3.47 10.61 -2.23
C ALA A 96 3.31 10.62 -0.70
N LEU A 97 3.89 9.63 -0.01
CA LEU A 97 3.81 9.52 1.44
C LEU A 97 5.15 9.98 2.07
N PRO A 98 5.16 11.07 2.86
CA PRO A 98 6.37 11.49 3.56
C PRO A 98 6.77 10.45 4.63
N GLU A 99 8.06 10.44 4.98
CA GLU A 99 8.60 9.51 5.98
C GLU A 99 8.02 9.74 7.40
N ARG A 100 7.52 10.95 7.65
CA ARG A 100 6.79 11.31 8.88
C ARG A 100 5.42 11.87 8.55
N ILE A 101 4.43 11.34 9.24
CA ILE A 101 3.06 11.84 9.30
C ILE A 101 2.78 12.32 10.72
N ARG A 102 1.65 12.99 11.00
CA ARG A 102 1.46 13.67 12.30
C ARG A 102 1.64 12.76 13.52
N ALA A 103 1.28 11.49 13.37
CA ALA A 103 1.17 10.55 14.47
C ALA A 103 2.12 9.35 14.37
N GLY A 104 3.11 9.39 13.46
CA GLY A 104 3.99 8.25 13.29
C GLY A 104 4.99 8.35 12.14
N HIS A 105 5.71 7.26 11.98
CA HIS A 105 6.55 7.01 10.83
C HIS A 105 5.73 6.37 9.73
N ALA A 106 5.99 6.70 8.47
CA ALA A 106 5.26 6.13 7.35
C ALA A 106 6.16 5.87 6.15
N ARG A 107 5.78 4.90 5.32
CA ARG A 107 6.48 4.58 4.08
C ARG A 107 5.57 3.85 3.12
N ALA A 108 5.75 4.08 1.83
CA ALA A 108 5.00 3.42 0.79
C ALA A 108 5.91 2.86 -0.30
N TRP A 109 5.43 1.79 -0.93
CA TRP A 109 6.04 1.13 -2.08
C TRP A 109 4.97 0.83 -3.11
N LYS A 110 5.37 0.83 -4.38
CA LYS A 110 4.50 0.48 -5.50
C LYS A 110 5.18 -0.46 -6.48
N ARG A 111 4.35 -1.24 -7.18
CA ARG A 111 4.79 -2.04 -8.32
C ARG A 111 3.60 -2.37 -9.20
N TYR A 112 3.72 -2.09 -10.50
CA TYR A 112 2.66 -2.37 -11.49
C TYR A 112 1.26 -1.92 -11.05
N GLY A 113 1.13 -0.74 -10.44
CA GLY A 113 -0.17 -0.22 -9.96
C GLY A 113 -0.68 -0.83 -8.64
N ALA A 114 -0.01 -1.85 -8.09
CA ALA A 114 -0.20 -2.26 -6.70
C ALA A 114 0.51 -1.29 -5.75
N LEU A 115 0.00 -1.20 -4.52
CA LEU A 115 0.49 -0.31 -3.47
C LEU A 115 0.54 -1.06 -2.15
N VAL A 116 1.61 -0.85 -1.41
CA VAL A 116 1.71 -1.16 0.02
C VAL A 116 2.24 0.09 0.72
N ALA A 117 1.46 0.62 1.65
CA ALA A 117 1.87 1.69 2.54
C ALA A 117 1.72 1.24 3.99
N ILE A 118 2.67 1.63 4.82
CA ILE A 118 2.68 1.33 6.24
C ILE A 118 2.84 2.61 7.03
N ALA A 119 2.21 2.66 8.20
CA ALA A 119 2.44 3.67 9.19
C ALA A 119 2.51 3.06 10.59
N LEU A 120 3.51 3.49 11.38
CA LEU A 120 3.71 3.03 12.74
C LEU A 120 3.40 4.16 13.72
N ILE A 121 2.42 3.93 14.59
CA ILE A 121 2.05 4.82 15.70
C ILE A 121 2.76 4.29 16.94
N ASP A 122 3.96 4.81 17.18
CA ASP A 122 4.86 4.42 18.27
C ASP A 122 4.85 5.41 19.45
N THR A 123 4.33 6.61 19.23
CA THR A 123 4.23 7.62 20.28
C THR A 123 2.95 7.39 21.09
N PRO A 124 3.04 7.25 22.43
CA PRO A 124 1.85 7.15 23.28
C PRO A 124 1.04 8.46 23.24
N VAL A 125 -0.27 8.38 23.45
CA VAL A 125 -1.10 9.58 23.70
C VAL A 125 -0.89 9.96 25.16
N ALA A 126 -0.62 11.24 25.45
CA ALA A 126 -0.46 11.70 26.82
C ALA A 126 -1.67 11.31 27.67
N GLY A 127 -1.45 10.62 28.79
CA GLY A 127 -2.51 10.13 29.68
C GLY A 127 -3.14 8.79 29.28
N GLN A 128 -2.79 8.20 28.13
CA GLN A 128 -3.18 6.83 27.79
C GLN A 128 -2.00 5.87 27.98
N ARG A 129 -2.18 4.89 28.88
CA ARG A 129 -1.28 3.74 28.95
C ARG A 129 -1.71 2.76 27.86
N ARG A 130 -0.88 2.61 26.84
CA ARG A 130 -0.99 1.52 25.87
C ARG A 130 0.15 0.55 26.08
N ASP A 131 -0.20 -0.72 26.08
CA ASP A 131 0.72 -1.85 26.15
C ASP A 131 1.05 -2.39 24.73
N TYR A 132 0.76 -1.63 23.68
CA TYR A 132 1.02 -2.00 22.30
C TYR A 132 1.37 -0.81 21.41
N THR A 133 2.15 -1.09 20.37
CA THR A 133 2.39 -0.20 19.22
C THR A 133 1.36 -0.53 18.15
N MET A 134 0.89 0.44 17.36
CA MET A 134 -0.02 0.16 16.25
C MET A 134 0.67 0.29 14.90
N LEU A 135 0.44 -0.71 14.04
CA LEU A 135 0.82 -0.70 12.65
C LEU A 135 -0.43 -0.56 11.79
N VAL A 136 -0.49 0.49 10.97
CA VAL A 136 -1.51 0.68 9.95
C VAL A 136 -0.91 0.26 8.61
N VAL A 137 -1.61 -0.61 7.89
CA VAL A 137 -1.21 -1.11 6.58
C VAL A 137 -2.30 -0.75 5.58
N ALA A 138 -1.96 0.05 4.60
CA ALA A 138 -2.81 0.40 3.49
C ALA A 138 -2.35 -0.32 2.22
N THR A 139 -3.26 -0.99 1.54
CA THR A 139 -2.95 -1.79 0.36
C THR A 139 -3.91 -1.52 -0.77
N LYS A 140 -3.36 -1.57 -1.99
CA LYS A 140 -4.13 -1.79 -3.21
C LYS A 140 -3.57 -3.03 -3.88
N SER A 141 -4.37 -4.09 -3.97
CA SER A 141 -4.13 -5.12 -4.97
C SER A 141 -4.60 -4.59 -6.33
N GLN A 142 -3.93 -4.99 -7.41
CA GLN A 142 -4.56 -4.87 -8.72
C GLN A 142 -5.87 -5.69 -8.67
N GLY A 143 -6.97 -5.09 -9.09
CA GLY A 143 -8.28 -5.76 -9.05
C GLY A 143 -8.28 -7.01 -9.92
N ALA A 144 -8.92 -8.06 -9.41
CA ALA A 144 -9.51 -9.13 -10.22
C ALA A 144 -10.61 -8.57 -11.14
#